data_AF-A0A5N0THB6-F1
#
_entry.id   AF-A0A5N0THB6-F1
#
_cell.length_a   1.000
_cell.length_b   1.000
_cell.length_c   1.000
_cell.angle_alpha   90.00
_cell.angle_beta   90.00
_cell.angle_gamma   90.00
#
_symmetry.space_group_name_H-M   'P 1'
#
loop_
_entity.id
_entity.type
_entity.pdbx_description
1 polymer ?
#
loop_
_entity_poly.entity_id
_entity_poly.type
_entity_poly.pdbx_seq_one_letter_code
_entity_poly.pdbx_strand_id
1 'polypeptide(L)'
;MSAREEDVAGDGTDSADPIPEPTYSDPNRSDPDPDPEAREAPVRPGETQDAPAMDMDQPSIREKIDGIVAQTRVDVGGQSHERIVDVLRQRLVDAGISADDRLIEDLGRQVTQD
;
A
#
# COMPACT_ATOMS: atom_id res chain seq x y z
N MET A 1 -30.77 -36.53 56.80
CA MET A 1 -31.60 -35.99 55.70
C MET A 1 -30.67 -35.19 54.82
N SER A 2 -30.45 -35.71 53.61
CA SER A 2 -29.65 -35.10 52.55
C SER A 2 -30.41 -33.93 51.92
N ALA A 3 -29.68 -32.88 51.55
CA ALA A 3 -30.05 -32.02 50.43
C ALA A 3 -28.78 -31.81 49.60
N ARG A 4 -28.87 -32.21 48.33
CA ARG A 4 -27.89 -32.01 47.25
C ARG A 4 -28.69 -31.45 46.08
N GLU A 5 -28.17 -30.40 45.46
CA GLU A 5 -28.46 -29.80 44.13
C GLU A 5 -27.83 -28.40 44.24
N GLU A 6 -26.56 -28.16 43.88
CA GLU A 6 -25.91 -28.14 42.56
C GLU A 6 -26.72 -27.39 41.50
N ASP A 7 -26.39 -26.10 41.29
CA ASP A 7 -26.47 -25.49 39.97
C ASP A 7 -25.33 -24.49 39.76
N VAL A 8 -24.96 -24.37 38.50
CA VAL A 8 -23.66 -24.05 37.93
C VAL A 8 -23.62 -22.59 37.46
N ALA A 9 -22.47 -21.93 37.63
CA ALA A 9 -21.90 -20.91 36.72
C ALA A 9 -20.51 -20.57 37.28
N GLY A 10 -19.41 -21.04 36.69
CA GLY A 10 -18.95 -20.60 35.37
C GLY A 10 -18.30 -19.23 35.56
N ASP A 11 -17.05 -19.19 36.02
CA ASP A 11 -15.83 -19.12 35.19
C ASP A 11 -15.68 -17.79 34.44
N GLY A 12 -14.46 -17.24 34.49
CA GLY A 12 -14.07 -16.09 33.69
C GLY A 12 -13.88 -14.78 34.46
N THR A 13 -13.10 -14.77 35.55
CA THR A 13 -12.30 -13.56 35.81
C THR A 13 -11.22 -13.53 34.74
N ASP A 14 -11.56 -12.97 33.59
CA ASP A 14 -10.63 -12.59 32.53
C ASP A 14 -9.71 -11.53 33.14
N SER A 15 -8.60 -12.00 33.73
CA SER A 15 -7.43 -11.19 34.02
C SER A 15 -6.84 -10.79 32.68
N ALA A 16 -7.48 -9.84 32.00
CA ALA A 16 -6.85 -9.10 30.94
C ALA A 16 -5.72 -8.30 31.61
N ASP A 17 -4.49 -8.80 31.47
CA ASP A 17 -3.30 -8.00 31.71
C ASP A 17 -3.51 -6.63 31.04
N PRO A 18 -3.34 -5.51 31.75
CA PRO A 18 -3.43 -4.21 31.12
C PRO A 18 -2.35 -4.17 30.04
N ILE A 19 -2.77 -4.11 28.77
CA ILE A 19 -1.87 -3.83 27.66
C ILE A 19 -1.15 -2.54 28.04
N PRO A 20 0.19 -2.52 28.14
CA PRO A 20 0.90 -1.29 28.47
C PRO A 20 0.51 -0.26 27.41
N GLU A 21 -0.01 0.88 27.86
CA GLU A 21 -0.36 1.97 26.94
C GLU A 21 0.86 2.28 26.06
N PRO A 22 0.67 2.49 24.75
CA PRO A 22 1.76 3.00 23.94
C PRO A 22 2.14 4.34 24.56
N THR A 23 3.37 4.45 25.06
CA THR A 23 3.92 5.72 25.52
C THR A 23 4.08 6.61 24.29
N TYR A 24 3.00 7.28 23.90
CA TYR A 24 3.02 8.30 22.88
C TYR A 24 3.75 9.49 23.50
N SER A 25 5.06 9.55 23.26
CA SER A 25 5.83 10.76 23.49
C SER A 25 5.26 11.83 22.56
N ASP A 26 4.46 12.73 23.10
CA ASP A 26 3.98 13.90 22.38
C ASP A 26 5.21 14.76 21.99
N PRO A 27 5.55 14.87 20.70
CA PRO A 27 6.68 15.68 20.26
C PRO A 27 6.45 17.19 20.49
N ASN A 28 5.24 17.57 20.88
CA ASN A 28 4.83 18.94 21.13
C ASN A 28 4.74 19.29 22.63
N ARG A 29 5.23 18.41 23.52
CA ARG A 29 5.46 18.77 24.91
C ARG A 29 6.64 19.75 24.96
N SER A 30 6.34 21.03 24.73
CA SER A 30 7.30 22.12 24.80
C SER A 30 7.90 22.18 26.20
N ASP A 31 9.17 21.82 26.33
CA ASP A 31 9.99 22.22 27.46
C ASP A 31 10.05 23.77 27.49
N PRO A 32 9.91 24.42 28.65
CA PRO A 32 9.97 25.87 28.70
C PRO A 32 11.41 26.41 28.65
N ASP A 33 11.54 27.50 27.89
CA ASP A 33 12.62 28.49 27.71
C ASP A 33 13.93 28.11 26.99
N PRO A 34 14.16 28.62 25.76
CA PRO A 34 15.49 28.77 25.22
C PRO A 34 16.20 30.02 25.78
N ASP A 35 17.46 29.84 26.17
CA ASP A 35 18.45 30.87 26.52
C ASP A 35 18.56 31.95 25.41
N PRO A 36 18.47 33.27 25.72
CA PRO A 36 18.33 34.33 24.71
C PRO A 36 19.59 34.64 23.87
N GLU A 37 20.72 33.93 23.99
CA GLU A 37 21.97 34.34 23.32
C GLU A 37 22.44 33.47 22.13
N ALA A 38 21.65 32.54 21.62
CA ALA A 38 22.00 31.77 20.42
C ALA A 38 21.47 32.40 19.11
N ARG A 39 22.00 33.58 18.79
CA ARG A 39 22.18 34.20 17.45
C ARG A 39 21.38 33.59 16.29
N GLU A 40 20.19 34.13 16.07
CA GLU A 40 19.44 33.98 14.82
C GLU A 40 20.22 34.56 13.64
N ALA A 41 20.69 33.69 12.74
CA ALA A 41 20.83 34.09 11.34
C ALA A 41 19.41 34.26 10.78
N PRO A 42 19.06 35.40 10.15
CA PRO A 42 17.70 35.60 9.70
C PRO A 42 17.41 34.66 8.53
N VAL A 43 16.68 33.57 8.80
CA VAL A 43 15.89 32.88 7.77
C VAL A 43 14.93 33.92 7.22
N ARG A 44 15.20 34.41 6.01
CA ARG A 44 14.38 35.41 5.34
C ARG A 44 12.96 34.82 5.16
N PRO A 45 11.91 35.39 5.76
CA PRO A 45 10.55 34.96 5.51
C PRO A 45 10.17 35.45 4.10
N GLY A 46 10.08 34.53 3.15
CA GLY A 46 9.75 34.89 1.76
C GLY A 46 10.06 33.81 0.72
N GLU A 47 10.85 32.80 1.06
CA GLU A 47 11.04 31.63 0.20
C GLU A 47 9.93 30.62 0.51
N THR A 48 8.70 30.94 0.06
CA THR A 48 7.67 29.91 -0.10
C THR A 48 8.30 28.84 -0.98
N GLN A 49 8.41 27.60 -0.49
CA GLN A 49 8.80 26.50 -1.36
C GLN A 49 7.78 26.47 -2.50
N ASP A 50 8.24 26.83 -3.71
CA ASP A 50 7.45 26.66 -4.91
C ASP A 50 7.01 25.20 -4.96
N ALA A 51 5.72 25.00 -5.25
CA ALA A 51 5.01 23.73 -5.20
C ALA A 51 5.84 22.55 -5.73
N PRO A 52 5.58 21.30 -5.27
CA PRO A 52 6.33 20.13 -5.75
C PRO A 52 6.40 20.13 -7.28
N ALA A 53 7.63 20.09 -7.80
CA ALA A 53 7.87 19.90 -9.22
C ALA A 53 7.30 18.51 -9.57
N MET A 54 6.08 18.47 -10.10
CA MET A 54 5.52 17.25 -10.66
C MET A 54 6.23 17.02 -11.99
N ASP A 55 7.37 16.34 -11.92
CA ASP A 55 8.00 15.79 -13.10
C ASP A 55 7.05 14.75 -13.68
N MET A 56 6.46 15.08 -14.83
CA MET A 56 5.47 14.26 -15.51
C MET A 56 6.19 13.23 -16.37
N ASP A 57 6.95 12.33 -15.73
CA ASP A 57 7.51 11.16 -16.41
C ASP A 57 6.35 10.27 -16.83
N GLN A 58 5.80 10.55 -18.01
CA GLN A 58 4.82 9.66 -18.63
C GLN A 58 5.57 8.42 -19.11
N PRO A 59 5.26 7.23 -18.56
CA PRO A 59 5.93 6.02 -19.00
C PRO A 59 5.70 5.82 -20.50
N SER A 60 6.75 5.41 -21.19
CA SER A 60 6.66 4.98 -22.57
C SER A 60 5.62 3.88 -22.73
N ILE A 61 5.09 3.70 -23.93
CA ILE A 61 4.11 2.64 -24.22
C ILE A 61 4.67 1.27 -23.81
N ARG A 62 5.97 1.05 -23.99
CA ARG A 62 6.64 -0.19 -23.60
C ARG A 62 6.62 -0.41 -22.09
N GLU A 63 6.97 0.60 -21.30
CA GLU A 63 6.93 0.52 -19.83
C GLU A 63 5.50 0.29 -19.31
N LYS A 64 4.50 0.88 -19.97
CA LYS A 64 3.08 0.61 -19.66
C LYS A 64 2.72 -0.86 -19.94
N ILE A 65 3.13 -1.41 -21.08
CA ILE A 65 2.91 -2.82 -21.41
C ILE A 65 3.59 -3.73 -20.38
N ASP A 66 4.85 -3.45 -20.05
CA ASP A 66 5.62 -4.24 -19.08
C ASP A 66 4.93 -4.25 -17.70
N GLY A 67 4.42 -3.09 -17.25
CA GLY A 67 3.65 -2.99 -16.02
C GLY A 67 2.33 -3.78 -16.06
N ILE A 68 1.61 -3.72 -17.18
CA ILE A 68 0.37 -4.51 -17.38
C ILE A 68 0.66 -6.01 -17.34
N VAL A 69 1.74 -6.46 -17.97
CA VAL A 69 2.15 -7.87 -17.98
C VAL A 69 2.52 -8.33 -16.58
N ALA A 70 3.34 -7.56 -15.86
CA ALA A 70 3.74 -7.86 -14.49
C ALA A 70 2.53 -7.98 -13.55
N GLN A 71 1.59 -7.04 -13.62
CA GLN A 71 0.38 -7.08 -12.80
C GLN A 71 -0.53 -8.26 -13.20
N THR A 72 -0.67 -8.53 -14.50
CA THR A 72 -1.49 -9.65 -14.98
C THR A 72 -0.93 -11.00 -14.51
N ARG A 73 0.39 -11.14 -14.44
CA ARG A 73 1.04 -12.33 -13.86
C ARG A 73 0.64 -12.55 -12.41
N VAL A 74 0.67 -11.51 -11.59
CA VAL A 74 0.28 -11.60 -10.17
C VAL A 74 -1.20 -11.98 -10.02
N ASP A 75 -2.06 -11.38 -10.83
CA ASP A 75 -3.51 -11.53 -10.68
C ASP A 75 -4.03 -12.86 -11.23
N VAL A 76 -3.50 -13.32 -12.37
CA VAL A 76 -4.05 -14.45 -13.14
C VAL A 76 -3.00 -15.40 -13.72
N GLY A 77 -1.72 -15.30 -13.35
CA GLY A 77 -0.65 -16.12 -13.93
C GLY A 77 -0.82 -17.63 -13.76
N GLY A 78 -1.59 -18.08 -12.77
CA GLY A 78 -1.95 -19.50 -12.57
C GLY A 78 -3.19 -19.98 -13.35
N GLN A 79 -3.83 -19.12 -14.16
CA GLN A 79 -5.02 -19.47 -14.93
C GLN A 79 -4.66 -20.02 -16.32
N SER A 80 -5.66 -20.42 -17.11
CA SER A 80 -5.42 -20.87 -18.49
C SER A 80 -4.86 -19.76 -19.35
N HIS A 81 -4.03 -20.12 -20.34
CA HIS A 81 -3.45 -19.17 -21.31
C HIS A 81 -4.52 -18.32 -22.00
N GLU A 82 -5.65 -18.92 -22.41
CA GLU A 82 -6.79 -18.20 -22.99
C GLU A 82 -7.31 -17.11 -22.05
N ARG A 83 -7.42 -17.41 -20.76
CA ARG A 83 -7.90 -16.46 -19.76
C ARG A 83 -6.91 -15.33 -19.54
N ILE A 84 -5.62 -15.62 -19.57
CA ILE A 84 -4.55 -14.63 -19.48
C ILE A 84 -4.58 -13.69 -20.69
N VAL A 85 -4.69 -14.24 -21.90
CA VAL A 85 -4.80 -13.49 -23.17
C VAL A 85 -6.02 -12.55 -23.16
N ASP A 86 -7.17 -13.04 -22.69
CA ASP A 86 -8.39 -12.22 -22.59
C ASP A 86 -8.21 -11.04 -21.62
N VAL A 87 -7.57 -11.27 -20.47
CA VAL A 87 -7.30 -10.21 -19.49
C VAL A 87 -6.29 -9.19 -20.04
N LEU A 88 -5.23 -9.64 -20.71
CA LEU A 88 -4.26 -8.76 -21.35
C LEU A 88 -4.92 -7.88 -22.41
N ARG A 89 -5.77 -8.47 -23.27
CA ARG A 89 -6.53 -7.73 -24.29
C ARG A 89 -7.36 -6.61 -23.65
N GLN A 90 -8.11 -6.92 -22.59
CA GLN A 90 -8.93 -5.94 -21.88
C GLN A 90 -8.09 -4.81 -21.30
N ARG A 91 -7.01 -5.14 -20.58
CA ARG A 91 -6.14 -4.14 -19.93
C ARG A 91 -5.42 -3.22 -20.90
N LEU A 92 -4.96 -3.76 -22.03
CA LEU A 92 -4.32 -2.96 -23.07
C LEU A 92 -5.32 -1.97 -23.68
N VAL A 93 -6.56 -2.40 -23.93
CA VAL A 93 -7.64 -1.51 -24.40
C VAL A 93 -7.98 -0.44 -23.37
N ASP A 94 -8.11 -0.81 -22.09
CA ASP A 94 -8.40 0.13 -20.99
C ASP A 94 -7.27 1.16 -20.82
N ALA A 95 -6.03 0.77 -21.11
CA ALA A 95 -4.86 1.66 -21.12
C ALA A 95 -4.71 2.49 -22.41
N GLY A 96 -5.62 2.33 -23.38
CA GLY A 96 -5.55 2.99 -24.68
C GLY A 96 -4.43 2.49 -25.60
N ILE A 97 -3.90 1.30 -25.35
CA ILE A 97 -2.80 0.69 -26.10
C ILE A 97 -3.39 -0.22 -27.19
N SER A 98 -3.15 0.15 -28.45
CA SER A 98 -3.51 -0.69 -29.58
C SER A 98 -2.47 -1.81 -29.75
N ALA A 99 -2.88 -3.05 -29.45
CA ALA A 99 -2.09 -4.25 -29.65
C ALA A 99 -2.80 -5.17 -30.64
N ASP A 100 -2.05 -5.81 -31.53
CA ASP A 100 -2.58 -6.86 -32.38
C ASP A 100 -2.66 -8.20 -31.64
N ASP A 101 -3.44 -9.14 -32.17
CA ASP A 101 -3.61 -10.44 -31.52
C ASP A 101 -2.28 -11.20 -31.38
N ARG A 102 -1.30 -10.98 -32.27
CA ARG A 102 0.02 -11.65 -32.19
C ARG A 102 0.80 -11.17 -30.98
N LEU A 103 0.83 -9.86 -30.75
CA LEU A 103 1.45 -9.25 -29.59
C LEU A 103 0.78 -9.75 -28.31
N ILE A 104 -0.55 -9.77 -28.25
CA ILE A 104 -1.28 -10.24 -27.06
C ILE A 104 -0.97 -11.72 -26.78
N GLU A 105 -0.87 -12.55 -27.82
CA GLU A 105 -0.47 -13.96 -27.70
C GLU A 105 0.97 -14.14 -27.20
N ASP A 106 1.90 -13.31 -27.70
CA ASP A 106 3.29 -13.29 -27.22
C ASP A 106 3.36 -12.90 -25.74
N LEU A 107 2.61 -11.88 -25.33
CA LEU A 107 2.54 -11.46 -23.93
C LEU A 107 1.88 -12.53 -23.04
N GLY A 108 0.86 -13.24 -23.53
CA GLY A 108 0.26 -14.36 -22.81
C GLY A 108 1.26 -15.50 -22.56
N ARG A 109 2.11 -15.79 -23.55
CA ARG A 109 3.21 -16.75 -23.39
C ARG A 109 4.23 -16.26 -22.36
N GLN A 110 4.56 -14.98 -22.36
CA GLN A 110 5.47 -14.38 -21.37
C GLN A 110 4.93 -14.50 -19.94
N VAL A 111 3.61 -14.36 -19.74
CA VAL A 111 3.01 -14.52 -18.41
C VAL A 111 3.07 -15.96 -17.91
N THR A 112 2.93 -16.95 -18.81
CA THR A 112 2.89 -18.39 -18.47
C THR A 112 4.26 -19.06 -18.37
N GLN A 113 5.33 -18.44 -18.86
CA GLN A 113 6.68 -19.03 -18.92
C GLN A 113 7.61 -18.68 -17.76
N ASP A 114 7.17 -17.86 -16.79
CA ASP A 114 7.90 -17.56 -15.55
C ASP A 114 7.35 -18.40 -14.38
#